data_AF-A0A7Y0S5M6-F1
#
_entry.id   AF-A0A7Y0S5M6-F1
#
_cell.length_a   1.000
_cell.length_b   1.000
_cell.length_c   1.000
_cell.angle_alpha   90.00
_cell.angle_beta   90.00
_cell.angle_gamma   90.00
#
_symmetry.space_group_name_H-M   'P 1'
#
loop_
_entity.id
_entity.type
_entity.pdbx_description
1 polymer ?
#
loop_
_entity_poly.entity_id
_entity_poly.type
_entity_poly.pdbx_seq_one_letter_code
_entity_poly.pdbx_strand_id
1 'polypeptide(L)' 'MVSANLSRIPKLNSYLVDGTVYHVHNDHLGTPQALTDETGATVWKASYSPFGKATVTTEQIKFN' A
#
# COMPACT_ATOMS: atom_id res chain seq x y z
N MET A 1 -13.38 -21.60 7.84
CA MET A 1 -12.26 -21.04 7.04
C MET A 1 -12.72 -19.67 6.58
N VAL A 2 -12.46 -18.63 7.35
CA VAL A 2 -13.07 -17.31 7.11
C VAL A 2 -12.17 -16.56 6.12
N SER A 3 -12.69 -16.37 4.91
CA SER A 3 -12.18 -15.38 3.96
C SER A 3 -12.21 -14.02 4.66
N ALA A 4 -11.04 -13.49 5.02
CA ALA A 4 -10.94 -12.16 5.59
C ALA A 4 -11.27 -11.16 4.47
N ASN A 5 -12.52 -10.70 4.42
CA ASN A 5 -12.86 -9.47 3.74
C ASN A 5 -12.00 -8.38 4.38
N LEU A 6 -11.07 -7.81 3.60
CA LEU A 6 -10.29 -6.63 3.99
C LEU A 6 -11.28 -5.47 4.18
N SER A 7 -11.85 -5.41 5.38
CA SER A 7 -12.69 -4.33 5.87
C SER A 7 -11.86 -3.07 5.84
N ARG A 8 -12.07 -2.29 4.77
CA ARG A 8 -11.59 -0.92 4.58
C ARG A 8 -11.88 -0.13 5.85
N ILE A 9 -10.89 0.02 6.73
CA ILE A 9 -11.00 0.83 7.94
C ILE A 9 -11.19 2.28 7.45
N PRO A 10 -12.34 2.93 7.69
CA PRO A 10 -12.58 4.26 7.18
C PRO A 10 -11.63 5.21 7.91
N LYS A 11 -10.68 5.78 7.16
CA LYS A 11 -9.69 6.80 7.56
C LYS A 11 -8.42 6.34 8.30
N LEU A 12 -7.87 5.17 8.00
CA LEU A 12 -6.44 4.95 8.24
C LEU A 12 -5.72 4.51 6.96
N ASN A 13 -4.66 5.24 6.60
CA ASN A 13 -3.72 4.90 5.54
C ASN A 13 -2.81 3.75 6.01
N SER A 14 -3.38 2.68 6.54
CA SER A 14 -2.62 1.51 6.97
C SER A 14 -3.12 0.25 6.29
N TYR A 15 -2.17 -0.54 5.78
CA TYR A 15 -2.42 -1.82 5.13
C TYR A 15 -1.98 -2.92 6.09
N LEU A 16 -2.83 -3.92 6.32
CA LEU A 16 -2.54 -5.05 7.22
C LEU A 16 -2.26 -6.30 6.39
N VAL A 17 -1.08 -6.89 6.54
CA VAL A 17 -0.73 -8.19 5.95
C VAL A 17 -0.21 -9.07 7.06
N ASP A 18 -0.81 -10.25 7.25
CA ASP A 18 -0.38 -11.25 8.23
C ASP A 18 -0.17 -10.72 9.67
N GLY A 19 -0.92 -9.67 10.05
CA GLY A 19 -0.83 -9.03 11.37
C GLY A 19 0.20 -7.90 11.46
N THR A 20 0.99 -7.67 10.40
CA THR A 20 1.91 -6.54 10.30
C THR A 20 1.20 -5.31 9.72
N VAL A 21 1.46 -4.16 10.33
CA VAL A 21 0.94 -2.86 9.90
C VAL A 21 1.93 -2.19 8.96
N TYR A 22 1.45 -1.74 7.81
CA TYR A 22 2.22 -0.94 6.87
C TYR A 22 1.60 0.43 6.71
N HIS A 23 2.45 1.44 6.57
CA HIS A 23 2.04 2.82 6.36
C HIS A 23 1.94 3.11 4.86
N VAL A 24 0.75 3.52 4.41
CA VAL A 24 0.48 3.85 3.01
C VAL A 24 0.75 5.33 2.76
N HIS A 25 1.64 5.60 1.82
CA HIS A 25 1.99 6.94 1.34
C HIS A 25 1.21 7.23 0.07
N ASN A 26 0.23 8.11 0.17
CA ASN A 26 -0.63 8.50 -0.94
C ASN A 26 -0.19 9.84 -1.53
N ASP A 27 -0.46 10.06 -2.81
CA ASP A 27 -0.41 11.39 -3.40
C ASP A 27 -1.60 12.27 -2.99
N HIS A 28 -1.64 13.50 -3.51
CA HIS A 28 -2.70 14.46 -3.23
C HIS A 28 -4.10 14.01 -3.70
N LEU A 29 -4.19 13.03 -4.60
CA LEU A 29 -5.43 12.46 -5.11
C LEU A 29 -5.85 11.19 -4.35
N GLY A 30 -5.03 10.74 -3.41
CA GLY A 30 -5.27 9.49 -2.66
C GLY A 30 -4.74 8.24 -3.37
N THR A 31 -3.93 8.39 -4.42
CA THR A 31 -3.31 7.25 -5.11
C THR A 31 -2.12 6.75 -4.30
N PRO A 32 -2.07 5.45 -3.94
CA PRO A 32 -0.91 4.89 -3.24
C PRO A 32 0.35 4.93 -4.13
N GLN A 33 1.41 5.55 -3.60
CA GLN A 33 2.71 5.65 -4.26
C GLN A 33 3.74 4.73 -3.61
N ALA A 34 3.66 4.54 -2.29
CA ALA A 34 4.57 3.66 -1.55
C ALA A 34 3.94 3.11 -0.27
N LEU A 35 4.43 1.97 0.20
CA LEU A 35 4.20 1.46 1.55
C LEU A 35 5.51 1.30 2.28
N THR A 36 5.51 1.64 3.56
CA THR A 36 6.65 1.41 4.47
C THR A 36 6.26 0.55 5.66
N ASP A 37 7.22 -0.20 6.18
CA ASP A 37 7.07 -0.91 7.46
C ASP A 37 7.30 0.02 8.66
N GLU A 38 7.25 -0.56 9.87
CA GLU A 38 7.46 0.14 11.15
C GLU A 38 8.86 0.75 11.30
N THR A 39 9.85 0.27 10.54
CA THR A 39 11.22 0.81 10.51
C THR A 39 11.38 1.94 9.50
N GLY A 40 10.36 2.20 8.68
CA GLY A 40 10.39 3.17 7.59
C GLY A 40 10.97 2.61 6.28
N ALA A 41 11.26 1.31 6.20
CA ALA A 41 11.77 0.70 4.98
C ALA A 41 10.64 0.56 3.94
N THR A 42 10.94 0.86 2.68
CA THR A 42 9.95 0.76 1.59
C THR A 42 9.77 -0.70 1.18
N VAL A 43 8.57 -1.23 1.41
CA VAL A 43 8.21 -2.63 1.10
C VAL A 43 7.38 -2.76 -0.17
N TRP A 44 6.75 -1.65 -0.59
CA TRP A 44 6.06 -1.57 -1.87
C TRP A 44 6.19 -0.16 -2.44
N LYS A 45 6.35 -0.05 -3.76
CA LYS A 45 6.40 1.25 -4.44
C LYS A 45 5.93 1.13 -5.88
N ALA A 46 5.05 2.04 -6.28
CA ALA A 46 4.67 2.23 -7.67
C ALA A 46 5.12 3.59 -8.18
N SER A 47 5.42 3.66 -9.47
CA SER A 47 5.62 4.89 -10.22
C SER A 47 4.51 4.99 -11.27
N TYR A 48 3.93 6.18 -11.43
CA TYR A 48 2.84 6.40 -12.36
C TYR A 48 3.32 7.28 -13.51
N SER A 49 2.97 6.91 -14.74
CA SER A 49 3.14 7.81 -15.88
C SER A 49 2.18 9.01 -15.75
N PRO A 50 2.39 10.11 -16.50
CA PRO A 50 1.48 11.25 -16.51
C PRO A 50 0.02 10.90 -16.88
N PHE A 51 -0.20 9.74 -17.51
CA PHE A 51 -1.52 9.23 -17.88
C PHE A 51 -2.01 8.11 -16.95
N GLY A 52 -1.39 7.94 -15.78
CA GLY A 52 -1.85 7.01 -14.74
C GLY A 52 -1.44 5.55 -14.95
N LYS A 53 -0.51 5.24 -15.86
CA LYS A 53 0.01 3.87 -15.97
C LYS A 53 0.92 3.56 -14.79
N ALA A 54 0.45 2.70 -13.88
CA ALA A 54 1.22 2.22 -12.74
C ALA A 54 2.32 1.24 -13.19
N THR A 55 3.51 1.42 -12.65
CA THR A 55 4.64 0.49 -12.75
C THR A 55 5.15 0.23 -11.35
N VAL A 56 4.99 -1.00 -10.86
CA VAL A 56 5.52 -1.39 -9.54
C VAL A 56 7.04 -1.52 -9.66
N THR A 57 7.74 -0.76 -8.83
CA THR A 57 9.22 -0.69 -8.79
C THR A 57 9.79 -1.47 -7.61
N THR A 58 8.98 -1.72 -6.59
CA THR A 58 9.35 -2.54 -5.43
C THR A 58 8.10 -3.29 -4.97
N GLU A 59 8.22 -4.60 -4.80
CA GLU A 59 7.13 -5.48 -4.38
C GLU A 59 7.69 -6.56 -3.46
N GLN A 60 7.90 -6.21 -2.18
CA GLN A 60 8.23 -7.18 -1.14
C GLN A 60 6.95 -7.74 -0.50
N ILE A 61 5.89 -6.93 -0.51
CA ILE A 61 4.54 -7.34 -0.16
C ILE A 61 3.60 -7.13 -1.35
N LYS A 62 2.58 -7.98 -1.45
CA LYS A 62 1.50 -7.78 -2.42
C LYS A 62 0.58 -6.67 -1.92
N PHE A 63 0.36 -5.67 -2.76
CA PHE A 63 -0.57 -4.56 -2.51
C PHE A 63 -1.51 -4.45 -3.70
N ASN A 64 -2.83 -4.56 -3.44
CA ASN A 64 -3.87 -4.73 -4.46
C ASN A 64 -4.94 -3.64 -4.41
#